data_AF-A0A7W8VUU0-F1
#
_entry.id   AF-A0A7W8VUU0-F1
#
_cell.length_a   1.000
_cell.length_b   1.000
_cell.length_c   1.000
_cell.angle_alpha   90.00
_cell.angle_beta   90.00
_cell.angle_gamma   90.00
#
_symmetry.space_group_name_H-M   'P 1'
#
loop_
_entity.id
_entity.type
_entity.pdbx_description
1 polymer ?
#
loop_
_entity_poly.entity_id
_entity_poly.type
_entity_poly.pdbx_seq_one_letter_code
_entity_poly.pdbx_strand_id
1 'polypeptide(L)'
;MSRLTARARLSRRLSAVFTASNADPFVMTSAASPVSVASRASNSYDEPPCARRAALAALRERDPAAKAAAARELYAAVLDGRALCDSGLDLAEPAGLPGRPERPELVEPRQLGRRSMQSPQGRAVLLHALAHIEFNAINLALDAVWRFPGMPAGFYTDWLKVAAEEAYHYSLLAARLAEYGHAYGDFPAHGGLWDMCERTRGDVLARMALVPRTLEARGLDASPPIRARLQQAGDHASAAILDVILRDEIGHVLIGNRWFRHLCDADGLDPHHTYLRLADQYHAPKLRGPFNFEARRDAGFDDAELAALASQDAQQAMQATDDRASRQ
;
A
#
# COMPACT_ATOMS: atom_id res chain seq x y z
N MET A 1 -37.11 -26.87 38.60
CA MET A 1 -36.44 -27.91 39.43
C MET A 1 -35.02 -28.04 38.91
N SER A 2 -34.06 -27.24 39.39
CA SER A 2 -33.20 -27.50 40.58
C SER A 2 -32.34 -28.76 40.34
N ARG A 3 -31.00 -28.76 40.30
CA ARG A 3 -29.99 -28.13 41.18
C ARG A 3 -28.66 -27.93 40.39
N LEU A 4 -27.98 -26.79 40.44
CA LEU A 4 -27.00 -26.33 41.46
C LEU A 4 -25.78 -27.28 41.59
N THR A 5 -24.57 -26.93 41.10
CA THR A 5 -23.49 -26.02 41.63
C THR A 5 -22.37 -26.77 42.36
N ALA A 6 -21.11 -26.34 42.12
CA ALA A 6 -20.00 -26.11 43.08
C ALA A 6 -18.64 -26.61 42.52
N ARG A 7 -17.62 -25.77 42.25
CA ARG A 7 -16.75 -24.90 43.09
C ARG A 7 -15.53 -25.62 43.67
N ALA A 8 -14.32 -25.09 43.40
CA ALA A 8 -13.20 -24.76 44.30
C ALA A 8 -11.93 -24.55 43.43
N ARG A 9 -11.26 -23.39 43.30
CA ARG A 9 -10.57 -22.48 44.25
C ARG A 9 -9.66 -23.21 45.23
N LEU A 10 -8.33 -23.08 45.02
CA LEU A 10 -7.32 -23.25 46.06
C LEU A 10 -6.62 -21.92 46.34
N SER A 11 -6.44 -21.67 47.64
CA SER A 11 -5.92 -20.50 48.36
C SER A 11 -4.37 -20.43 48.28
N ARG A 12 -3.73 -19.23 48.28
CA ARG A 12 -3.04 -18.56 49.43
C ARG A 12 -1.99 -19.46 50.13
N ARG A 13 -0.78 -19.05 50.51
CA ARG A 13 -0.22 -17.77 51.04
C ARG A 13 1.28 -18.03 51.31
N LEU A 14 2.13 -16.99 51.36
CA LEU A 14 2.94 -16.64 52.55
C LEU A 14 3.84 -15.41 52.29
N SER A 15 3.93 -14.58 53.32
CA SER A 15 4.61 -13.28 53.43
C SER A 15 5.88 -13.38 54.28
N ALA A 16 6.83 -12.46 54.07
CA ALA A 16 7.72 -11.82 55.06
C ALA A 16 8.59 -10.83 54.24
N VAL A 17 8.60 -9.50 54.41
CA VAL A 17 8.82 -8.60 55.57
C VAL A 17 10.09 -8.91 56.34
N PHE A 18 11.12 -8.08 56.09
CA PHE A 18 12.15 -7.74 57.05
C PHE A 18 12.39 -6.22 56.98
N THR A 19 12.23 -5.57 58.13
CA THR A 19 12.56 -4.17 58.41
C THR A 19 13.62 -4.13 59.51
N ALA A 20 14.34 -2.99 59.60
CA ALA A 20 15.26 -2.50 60.64
C ALA A 20 16.73 -2.47 60.17
N SER A 21 17.58 -1.49 60.51
CA SER A 21 17.44 -0.14 61.05
C SER A 21 18.85 0.47 61.10
N ASN A 22 18.92 1.80 61.08
CA ASN A 22 19.90 2.72 61.70
C ASN A 22 21.29 3.00 61.10
N ALA A 23 21.50 4.32 61.04
CA ALA A 23 22.68 5.12 60.75
C ALA A 23 23.83 4.96 61.77
N ASP A 24 25.07 5.25 61.35
CA ASP A 24 25.75 6.52 61.65
C ASP A 24 27.10 6.66 60.90
N PRO A 25 27.68 7.88 60.81
CA PRO A 25 28.60 8.28 59.75
C PRO A 25 30.07 8.19 60.14
N PHE A 26 30.95 7.89 59.18
CA PHE A 26 32.38 8.14 59.33
C PHE A 26 33.00 8.64 58.03
N VAL A 27 33.42 9.90 58.07
CA VAL A 27 34.24 10.55 57.05
C VAL A 27 35.69 10.15 57.32
N MET A 28 36.32 9.47 56.36
CA MET A 28 37.77 9.46 56.27
C MET A 28 38.20 9.54 54.81
N THR A 29 38.97 10.59 54.56
CA THR A 29 39.65 10.91 53.32
C THR A 29 40.70 9.85 52.99
N SER A 30 40.66 9.33 51.76
CA SER A 30 41.82 8.66 51.16
C SER A 30 41.77 8.80 49.65
N ALA A 31 42.79 9.47 49.12
CA ALA A 31 43.04 9.59 47.69
C ALA A 31 43.37 8.20 47.10
N ALA A 32 42.67 7.82 46.04
CA ALA A 32 43.03 6.71 45.17
C ALA A 32 42.84 7.14 43.71
N SER A 33 43.89 6.96 42.93
CA SER A 33 43.99 7.28 41.50
C SER A 33 42.87 6.65 40.66
N PRO A 34 42.53 7.25 39.50
CA PRO A 34 41.37 6.83 38.73
C PRO A 34 41.60 5.44 38.14
N VAL A 35 40.77 4.48 38.55
CA VAL A 35 40.55 3.25 37.81
C VAL A 35 39.91 3.65 36.49
N SER A 36 40.69 3.53 35.41
CA SER A 36 40.21 3.59 34.03
C SER A 36 39.07 2.61 33.87
N VAL A 37 37.84 3.09 33.90
CA VAL A 37 36.68 2.35 33.42
C VAL A 37 36.84 2.29 31.91
N ALA A 38 37.53 1.25 31.46
CA ALA A 38 37.54 0.85 30.07
C ALA A 38 36.09 0.78 29.62
N SER A 39 35.75 1.64 28.66
CA SER A 39 34.54 1.57 27.86
C SER A 39 34.31 0.10 27.50
N ARG A 40 33.31 -0.51 28.14
CA ARG A 40 32.71 -1.73 27.59
C ARG A 40 32.09 -1.28 26.27
N ALA A 41 32.83 -1.48 25.19
CA ALA A 41 32.25 -1.61 23.87
C ALA A 41 31.13 -2.65 24.02
N SER A 42 29.89 -2.17 24.09
CA SER A 42 28.73 -3.03 23.97
C SER A 42 28.85 -3.65 22.58
N ASN A 43 29.12 -4.94 22.51
CA ASN A 43 28.80 -5.72 21.33
C ASN A 43 27.31 -5.48 21.05
N SER A 44 27.01 -4.64 20.07
CA SER A 44 25.67 -4.50 19.51
C SER A 44 25.36 -5.84 18.86
N TYR A 45 24.71 -6.73 19.59
CA TYR A 45 23.98 -7.81 18.96
C TYR A 45 22.96 -7.13 18.05
N ASP A 46 23.15 -7.30 16.74
CA ASP A 46 22.46 -6.62 15.64
C ASP A 46 20.96 -6.48 15.92
N GLU A 47 20.55 -5.27 16.28
CA GLU A 47 19.12 -4.96 16.30
C GLU A 47 18.61 -5.10 14.86
N PRO A 48 17.50 -5.83 14.61
CA PRO A 48 17.01 -6.04 13.27
C PRO A 48 16.80 -4.69 12.55
N PRO A 49 17.21 -4.55 11.28
CA PRO A 49 17.01 -3.32 10.53
C PRO A 49 15.55 -2.86 10.55
N CYS A 50 15.35 -1.54 10.67
CA CYS A 50 14.03 -0.95 10.64
C CYS A 50 13.42 -1.04 9.22
N ALA A 51 12.29 -1.74 9.11
CA ALA A 51 11.60 -1.94 7.84
C ALA A 51 11.08 -0.64 7.23
N ARG A 52 10.65 0.34 8.04
CA ARG A 52 10.20 1.65 7.53
C ARG A 52 11.35 2.45 6.90
N ARG A 53 12.55 2.39 7.50
CA ARG A 53 13.75 3.00 6.92
C ARG A 53 14.14 2.31 5.61
N ALA A 54 14.07 0.98 5.57
CA ALA A 54 14.32 0.20 4.35
C ALA A 54 13.27 0.49 3.25
N ALA A 55 11.99 0.66 3.61
CA ALA A 55 10.93 1.03 2.67
C ALA A 55 11.20 2.40 2.02
N LEU A 56 11.65 3.40 2.81
CA LEU A 56 12.07 4.69 2.27
C LEU A 56 13.27 4.55 1.33
N ALA A 57 14.25 3.70 1.66
CA ALA A 57 15.38 3.43 0.78
C ALA A 57 14.94 2.79 -0.55
N ALA A 58 14.08 1.78 -0.50
CA ALA A 58 13.50 1.13 -1.68
C ALA A 58 12.66 2.12 -2.52
N LEU A 59 11.89 3.01 -1.88
CA LEU A 59 11.12 4.04 -2.58
C LEU A 59 12.01 4.97 -3.39
N ARG A 60 13.21 5.29 -2.89
CA ARG A 60 14.21 6.16 -3.54
C ARG A 60 14.99 5.47 -4.66
N GLU A 61 14.97 4.14 -4.73
CA GLU A 61 15.61 3.42 -5.82
C GLU A 61 15.02 3.88 -7.16
N ARG A 62 15.87 4.10 -8.17
CA ARG A 62 15.46 4.57 -9.49
C ARG A 62 15.40 3.42 -10.49
N ASP A 63 16.20 2.38 -10.30
CA ASP A 63 16.16 1.19 -11.13
C ASP A 63 14.90 0.34 -10.82
N PRO A 64 14.03 0.09 -11.81
CA PRO A 64 12.78 -0.64 -11.58
C PRO A 64 12.97 -2.07 -11.09
N ALA A 65 13.98 -2.79 -11.59
CA ALA A 65 14.23 -4.17 -11.20
C ALA A 65 14.79 -4.24 -9.77
N ALA A 66 15.73 -3.37 -9.42
CA ALA A 66 16.27 -3.24 -8.08
C ALA A 66 15.19 -2.83 -7.07
N LYS A 67 14.29 -1.91 -7.43
CA LYS A 67 13.16 -1.53 -6.58
C LYS A 67 12.21 -2.70 -6.32
N ALA A 68 11.83 -3.42 -7.37
CA ALA A 68 10.96 -4.59 -7.24
C ALA A 68 11.61 -5.68 -6.37
N ALA A 69 12.91 -5.94 -6.55
CA ALA A 69 13.66 -6.88 -5.72
C ALA A 69 13.70 -6.42 -4.25
N ALA A 70 13.99 -5.14 -4.00
CA ALA A 70 14.05 -4.57 -2.65
C ALA A 70 12.70 -4.65 -1.92
N ALA A 71 11.59 -4.37 -2.60
CA ALA A 71 10.25 -4.48 -2.01
C ALA A 71 9.93 -5.93 -1.58
N ARG A 72 10.25 -6.90 -2.44
CA ARG A 72 10.02 -8.33 -2.15
C ARG A 72 10.91 -8.84 -1.02
N GLU A 73 12.20 -8.50 -1.03
CA GLU A 73 13.14 -8.90 0.03
C GLU A 73 12.75 -8.27 1.36
N LEU A 74 12.31 -7.01 1.36
CA LEU A 74 11.89 -6.33 2.59
C LEU A 74 10.68 -7.02 3.23
N TYR A 75 9.68 -7.39 2.44
CA TYR A 75 8.52 -8.12 2.95
C TYR A 75 8.92 -9.49 3.51
N ALA A 76 9.76 -10.25 2.79
CA ALA A 76 10.30 -11.52 3.28
C ALA A 76 11.08 -11.35 4.60
N ALA A 77 11.92 -10.31 4.69
CA ALA A 77 12.67 -10.01 5.91
C ALA A 77 11.77 -9.72 7.11
N VAL A 78 10.64 -9.04 6.91
CA VAL A 78 9.66 -8.81 7.99
C VAL A 78 8.96 -10.10 8.40
N LEU A 79 8.56 -10.95 7.44
CA LEU A 79 7.95 -12.25 7.74
C LEU A 79 8.90 -13.18 8.52
N ASP A 80 10.19 -13.15 8.19
CA ASP A 80 11.22 -13.95 8.84
C ASP A 80 11.70 -13.36 10.19
N GLY A 81 11.22 -12.16 10.56
CA GLY A 81 11.71 -11.43 11.74
C GLY A 81 13.12 -10.85 11.60
N ARG A 82 13.68 -10.84 10.38
CA ARG A 82 14.97 -10.22 10.03
C ARG A 82 14.88 -8.69 9.92
N ALA A 83 13.68 -8.13 9.84
CA ALA A 83 13.43 -6.69 9.90
C ALA A 83 12.19 -6.40 10.76
N LEU A 84 12.19 -5.28 11.46
CA LEU A 84 11.09 -4.89 12.34
C LEU A 84 10.51 -3.52 11.96
N CYS A 85 9.20 -3.37 12.10
CA CYS A 85 8.51 -2.10 11.86
C CYS A 85 8.48 -1.27 13.15
N ASP A 86 9.39 -0.30 13.27
CA ASP A 86 9.34 0.70 14.34
C ASP A 86 8.27 1.76 14.02
N SER A 87 7.08 1.61 14.61
CA SER A 87 5.95 2.55 14.39
C SER A 87 6.22 3.94 14.97
N GLY A 88 7.07 4.05 16.00
CA GLY A 88 7.40 5.32 16.65
C GLY A 88 8.46 6.12 15.91
N LEU A 89 9.16 5.51 14.95
CA LEU A 89 10.24 6.17 14.22
C LEU A 89 9.71 7.36 13.41
N ASP A 90 10.23 8.54 13.70
CA ASP A 90 10.04 9.72 12.87
C ASP A 90 11.16 9.80 11.82
N LEU A 91 10.78 9.93 10.55
CA LEU A 91 11.69 9.97 9.41
C LEU A 91 11.49 11.27 8.66
N ALA A 92 12.55 12.07 8.54
CA ALA A 92 12.53 13.27 7.71
C ALA A 92 12.27 12.90 6.24
N GLU A 93 11.30 13.58 5.62
CA GLU A 93 10.97 13.40 4.21
C GLU A 93 12.11 13.91 3.31
N PRO A 94 12.79 13.05 2.54
CA PRO A 94 13.79 13.49 1.58
C PRO A 94 13.12 14.09 0.34
N ALA A 95 13.82 15.00 -0.34
CA ALA A 95 13.39 15.50 -1.64
C ALA A 95 13.48 14.41 -2.73
N GLY A 96 12.66 14.55 -3.77
CA GLY A 96 12.75 13.72 -4.98
C GLY A 96 12.13 12.34 -4.84
N LEU A 97 11.09 12.19 -4.02
CA LEU A 97 10.27 10.98 -3.98
C LEU A 97 9.19 10.98 -5.09
N PRO A 98 8.82 9.80 -5.63
CA PRO A 98 9.55 8.54 -5.49
C PRO A 98 10.82 8.59 -6.35
N GLY A 99 11.75 7.66 -6.14
CA GLY A 99 12.87 7.48 -7.06
C GLY A 99 12.36 7.11 -8.45
N ARG A 100 12.52 8.02 -9.42
CA ARG A 100 12.03 7.86 -10.79
C ARG A 100 13.15 7.36 -11.73
N PRO A 101 12.93 6.29 -12.52
CA PRO A 101 13.86 5.90 -13.58
C PRO A 101 13.98 7.02 -14.64
N GLU A 102 15.03 6.98 -15.46
CA GLU A 102 15.21 7.92 -16.57
C GLU A 102 14.17 7.72 -17.69
N ARG A 103 13.63 6.51 -17.82
CA ARG A 103 12.57 6.12 -18.76
C ARG A 103 11.49 5.35 -17.99
N PRO A 104 10.21 5.40 -18.41
CA PRO A 104 9.68 5.99 -19.63
C PRO A 104 9.59 7.53 -19.61
N GLU A 105 9.51 8.14 -20.80
CA GLU A 105 9.11 9.54 -20.94
C GLU A 105 7.69 9.71 -20.38
N LEU A 106 7.51 10.68 -19.49
CA LEU A 106 6.20 10.99 -18.92
C LEU A 106 5.52 12.07 -19.76
N VAL A 107 4.40 11.72 -20.37
CA VAL A 107 3.61 12.57 -21.25
C VAL A 107 2.21 12.78 -20.70
N GLU A 108 1.52 13.80 -21.23
CA GLU A 108 0.12 14.04 -20.88
C GLU A 108 -0.77 12.88 -21.34
N PRO A 109 -1.85 12.51 -20.61
CA PRO A 109 -2.70 11.37 -20.97
C PRO A 109 -3.22 11.38 -22.41
N ARG A 110 -3.48 12.58 -22.97
CA ARG A 110 -3.93 12.79 -24.36
C ARG A 110 -2.86 12.51 -25.43
N GLN A 111 -1.59 12.49 -25.05
CA GLN A 111 -0.45 12.21 -25.92
C GLN A 111 -0.14 10.70 -26.01
N LEU A 112 -0.78 9.89 -25.17
CA LEU A 112 -0.65 8.44 -25.23
C LEU A 112 -1.38 7.89 -26.47
N GLY A 113 -0.64 7.13 -27.29
CA GLY A 113 -1.21 6.46 -28.46
C GLY A 113 -2.29 5.43 -28.10
N ARG A 114 -3.15 5.10 -29.07
CA ARG A 114 -4.16 4.04 -28.91
C ARG A 114 -3.50 2.68 -28.75
N ARG A 115 -3.95 1.92 -27.74
CA ARG A 115 -3.47 0.57 -27.41
C ARG A 115 -4.27 -0.48 -28.18
N SER A 116 -3.86 -0.78 -29.41
CA SER A 116 -4.51 -1.85 -30.17
C SER A 116 -4.14 -3.23 -29.63
N MET A 117 -5.10 -4.05 -29.25
CA MET A 117 -4.83 -5.44 -28.83
C MET A 117 -4.74 -6.41 -30.02
N GLN A 118 -4.97 -5.93 -31.24
CA GLN A 118 -4.98 -6.77 -32.45
C GLN A 118 -3.59 -6.99 -33.04
N SER A 119 -2.62 -6.10 -32.78
CA SER A 119 -1.25 -6.24 -33.27
C SER A 119 -0.26 -6.57 -32.14
N PRO A 120 0.86 -7.27 -32.43
CA PRO A 120 1.91 -7.51 -31.46
C PRO A 120 2.45 -6.21 -30.83
N GLN A 121 2.68 -5.18 -31.65
CA GLN A 121 3.11 -3.86 -31.19
C GLN A 121 2.15 -3.24 -30.18
N GLY A 122 0.85 -3.27 -30.46
CA GLY A 122 -0.12 -2.65 -29.57
C GLY A 122 -0.32 -3.44 -28.26
N ARG A 123 -0.08 -4.77 -28.28
CA ARG A 123 0.02 -5.58 -27.05
C ARG A 123 1.26 -5.23 -26.24
N ALA A 124 2.41 -5.00 -26.88
CA ALA A 124 3.61 -4.52 -26.19
C ALA A 124 3.37 -3.17 -25.48
N VAL A 125 2.73 -2.21 -26.17
CA VAL A 125 2.37 -0.91 -25.56
C VAL A 125 1.40 -1.09 -24.38
N LEU A 126 0.44 -2.01 -24.48
CA LEU A 126 -0.47 -2.34 -23.39
C LEU A 126 0.27 -2.93 -22.18
N LEU A 127 1.10 -3.94 -22.40
CA LEU A 127 1.89 -4.60 -21.35
C LEU A 127 2.83 -3.61 -20.65
N HIS A 128 3.47 -2.73 -21.42
CA HIS A 128 4.28 -1.65 -20.87
C HIS A 128 3.46 -0.70 -19.99
N ALA A 129 2.26 -0.31 -20.44
CA ALA A 129 1.39 0.57 -19.65
C ALA A 129 0.93 -0.09 -18.35
N LEU A 130 0.62 -1.38 -18.37
CA LEU A 130 0.29 -2.15 -17.17
C LEU A 130 1.52 -2.24 -16.25
N ALA A 131 2.70 -2.57 -16.77
CA ALA A 131 3.93 -2.61 -15.98
C ALA A 131 4.22 -1.25 -15.32
N HIS A 132 3.94 -0.14 -16.01
CA HIS A 132 4.06 1.19 -15.42
C HIS A 132 3.09 1.43 -14.26
N ILE A 133 1.86 0.91 -14.35
CA ILE A 133 0.88 1.00 -13.26
C ILE A 133 1.40 0.22 -12.04
N GLU A 134 1.80 -1.05 -12.22
CA GLU A 134 2.31 -1.87 -11.12
C GLU A 134 3.58 -1.27 -10.49
N PHE A 135 4.50 -0.75 -11.31
CA PHE A 135 5.68 -0.06 -10.80
C PHE A 135 5.32 1.16 -9.93
N ASN A 136 4.28 1.92 -10.31
CA ASN A 136 3.79 3.01 -9.48
C ASN A 136 3.13 2.48 -8.20
N ALA A 137 2.39 1.38 -8.26
CA ALA A 137 1.77 0.76 -7.08
C ALA A 137 2.80 0.30 -6.04
N ILE A 138 3.96 -0.23 -6.46
CA ILE A 138 5.11 -0.47 -5.56
C ILE A 138 5.47 0.82 -4.81
N ASN A 139 5.56 1.96 -5.50
CA ASN A 139 5.89 3.25 -4.87
C ASN A 139 4.82 3.69 -3.89
N LEU A 140 3.54 3.55 -4.23
CA LEU A 140 2.41 3.94 -3.37
C LEU A 140 2.39 3.13 -2.07
N ALA A 141 2.60 1.81 -2.17
CA ALA A 141 2.64 0.92 -1.04
C ALA A 141 3.87 1.18 -0.14
N LEU A 142 5.07 1.32 -0.73
CA LEU A 142 6.28 1.69 0.04
C LEU A 142 6.12 3.05 0.73
N ASP A 143 5.47 4.01 0.07
CA ASP A 143 5.20 5.33 0.63
C ASP A 143 4.30 5.25 1.87
N ALA A 144 3.24 4.43 1.83
CA ALA A 144 2.40 4.20 3.00
C ALA A 144 3.21 3.64 4.19
N VAL A 145 4.12 2.68 3.94
CA VAL A 145 4.93 2.04 5.00
C VAL A 145 5.84 3.06 5.70
N TRP A 146 6.64 3.82 4.96
CA TRP A 146 7.65 4.67 5.61
C TRP A 146 7.02 5.93 6.23
N ARG A 147 5.99 6.50 5.58
CA ARG A 147 5.53 7.87 5.82
C ARG A 147 4.72 8.05 7.08
N PHE A 148 3.86 7.09 7.43
CA PHE A 148 2.89 7.27 8.50
C PHE A 148 3.36 6.60 9.80
N PRO A 149 3.96 7.35 10.77
CA PRO A 149 4.26 6.83 12.09
C PRO A 149 2.98 6.60 12.89
N GLY A 150 3.08 5.83 13.98
CA GLY A 150 1.99 5.61 14.94
C GLY A 150 0.92 4.61 14.52
N MET A 151 1.00 4.05 13.31
CA MET A 151 0.05 3.03 12.86
C MET A 151 0.33 1.68 13.56
N PRO A 152 -0.67 0.78 13.69
CA PRO A 152 -0.46 -0.55 14.24
C PRO A 152 0.49 -1.39 13.37
N ALA A 153 1.18 -2.38 13.96
CA ALA A 153 2.12 -3.24 13.24
C ALA A 153 1.53 -3.89 11.97
N GLY A 154 0.25 -4.28 12.03
CA GLY A 154 -0.50 -4.83 10.91
C GLY A 154 -0.48 -3.94 9.66
N PHE A 155 -0.56 -2.61 9.85
CA PHE A 155 -0.59 -1.65 8.75
C PHE A 155 0.67 -1.75 7.91
N TYR A 156 1.83 -1.79 8.57
CA TYR A 156 3.10 -1.89 7.88
C TYR A 156 3.27 -3.24 7.19
N THR A 157 2.89 -4.34 7.83
CA THR A 157 2.96 -5.67 7.21
C THR A 157 2.04 -5.79 6.00
N ASP A 158 0.85 -5.19 6.05
CA ASP A 158 -0.08 -5.21 4.93
C ASP A 158 0.44 -4.42 3.73
N TRP A 159 0.94 -3.20 3.96
CA TRP A 159 1.47 -2.39 2.86
C TRP A 159 2.79 -2.93 2.31
N LEU A 160 3.62 -3.61 3.12
CA LEU A 160 4.77 -4.35 2.62
C LEU A 160 4.35 -5.56 1.78
N LYS A 161 3.27 -6.25 2.15
CA LYS A 161 2.69 -7.32 1.34
C LYS A 161 2.26 -6.78 -0.03
N VAL A 162 1.49 -5.69 -0.06
CA VAL A 162 1.07 -5.02 -1.30
C VAL A 162 2.29 -4.67 -2.14
N ALA A 163 3.29 -3.98 -1.56
CA ALA A 163 4.51 -3.62 -2.30
C ALA A 163 5.23 -4.84 -2.92
N ALA A 164 5.26 -5.98 -2.23
CA ALA A 164 5.86 -7.21 -2.74
C ALA A 164 5.03 -7.89 -3.83
N GLU A 165 3.70 -7.87 -3.72
CA GLU A 165 2.78 -8.39 -4.74
C GLU A 165 2.83 -7.52 -6.00
N GLU A 166 2.85 -6.20 -5.88
CA GLU A 166 2.99 -5.29 -7.04
C GLU A 166 4.36 -5.41 -7.71
N ALA A 167 5.41 -5.67 -6.92
CA ALA A 167 6.73 -5.99 -7.46
C ALA A 167 6.73 -7.31 -8.25
N TYR A 168 5.92 -8.29 -7.84
CA TYR A 168 5.73 -9.52 -8.58
C TYR A 168 4.90 -9.29 -9.86
N HIS A 169 3.81 -8.53 -9.80
CA HIS A 169 3.00 -8.15 -10.95
C HIS A 169 3.84 -7.43 -12.02
N TYR A 170 4.60 -6.41 -11.59
CA TYR A 170 5.56 -5.71 -12.44
C TYR A 170 6.53 -6.69 -13.12
N SER A 171 7.08 -7.63 -12.36
CA SER A 171 8.06 -8.61 -12.89
C SER A 171 7.44 -9.53 -13.95
N LEU A 172 6.20 -9.99 -13.75
CA LEU A 172 5.47 -10.79 -14.74
C LEU A 172 5.24 -10.02 -16.04
N LEU A 173 4.79 -8.77 -15.92
CA LEU A 173 4.52 -7.91 -17.08
C LEU A 173 5.79 -7.51 -17.81
N ALA A 174 6.86 -7.19 -17.09
CA ALA A 174 8.16 -6.88 -17.67
C ALA A 174 8.76 -8.08 -18.42
N ALA A 175 8.66 -9.29 -17.86
CA ALA A 175 9.07 -10.52 -18.53
C ALA A 175 8.23 -10.77 -19.79
N ARG A 176 6.91 -10.63 -19.70
CA ARG A 176 6.01 -10.80 -20.85
C ARG A 176 6.26 -9.75 -21.95
N LEU A 177 6.57 -8.50 -21.57
CA LEU A 177 6.95 -7.45 -22.50
C LEU A 177 8.25 -7.78 -23.26
N ALA A 178 9.21 -8.41 -22.59
CA ALA A 178 10.47 -8.84 -23.20
C ALA A 178 10.25 -9.91 -24.29
N GLU A 179 9.25 -10.78 -24.16
CA GLU A 179 8.87 -11.74 -25.22
C GLU A 179 8.36 -11.05 -26.50
N TYR A 180 7.92 -9.80 -26.40
CA TYR A 180 7.59 -8.94 -27.55
C TYR A 180 8.80 -8.15 -28.09
N GLY A 181 10.00 -8.36 -27.54
CA GLY A 181 11.23 -7.66 -27.95
C GLY A 181 11.35 -6.24 -27.38
N HIS A 182 10.63 -5.93 -26.29
CA HIS A 182 10.62 -4.61 -25.66
C HIS A 182 10.98 -4.66 -24.18
N ALA A 183 11.46 -3.55 -23.65
CA ALA A 183 11.74 -3.37 -22.23
C ALA A 183 10.82 -2.31 -21.60
N TYR A 184 10.68 -2.36 -20.28
CA TYR A 184 10.05 -1.26 -19.54
C TYR A 184 10.85 0.04 -19.77
N GLY A 185 10.15 1.12 -20.11
CA GLY A 185 10.75 2.38 -20.56
C GLY A 185 10.76 2.59 -22.08
N ASP A 186 10.43 1.56 -22.88
CA ASP A 186 10.40 1.67 -24.36
C ASP A 186 9.26 2.49 -24.93
N PHE A 187 8.20 2.69 -24.16
CA PHE A 187 7.05 3.48 -24.57
C PHE A 187 6.80 4.63 -23.59
N PRO A 188 6.19 5.75 -24.03
CA PRO A 188 5.81 6.81 -23.12
C PRO A 188 4.74 6.35 -22.12
N ALA A 189 4.70 6.98 -20.95
CA ALA A 189 3.73 6.70 -19.88
C ALA A 189 3.17 8.00 -19.27
N HIS A 190 2.20 7.90 -18.36
CA HIS A 190 1.65 9.06 -17.66
C HIS A 190 1.96 9.02 -16.16
N GLY A 191 2.26 10.17 -15.55
CA GLY A 191 2.63 10.26 -14.12
C GLY A 191 1.46 10.37 -13.12
N GLY A 192 0.21 10.39 -13.58
CA GLY A 192 -0.93 10.89 -12.79
C GLY A 192 -1.34 10.12 -11.54
N LEU A 193 -0.79 8.92 -11.25
CA LEU A 193 -1.14 8.20 -10.01
C LEU A 193 -0.49 8.85 -8.77
N TRP A 194 0.72 9.40 -8.91
CA TRP A 194 1.46 9.96 -7.77
C TRP A 194 0.90 11.29 -7.27
N ASP A 195 0.17 12.02 -8.10
CA ASP A 195 -0.34 13.36 -7.73
C ASP A 195 -1.26 13.31 -6.50
N MET A 196 -2.11 12.28 -6.37
CA MET A 196 -2.95 12.12 -5.19
C MET A 196 -2.13 11.70 -3.95
N CYS A 197 -1.07 10.92 -4.14
CA CYS A 197 -0.14 10.54 -3.09
C CYS A 197 0.51 11.78 -2.46
N GLU A 198 0.97 12.73 -3.29
CA GLU A 198 1.53 14.02 -2.83
C GLU A 198 0.50 14.87 -2.10
N ARG A 199 -0.72 15.00 -2.65
CA ARG A 199 -1.76 15.82 -2.05
C ARG A 199 -2.19 15.30 -0.68
N THR A 200 -2.15 13.99 -0.47
CA THR A 200 -2.54 13.31 0.79
C THR A 200 -1.35 12.99 1.69
N ARG A 201 -0.13 13.45 1.37
CA ARG A 201 1.10 13.06 2.08
C ARG A 201 1.11 13.38 3.58
N GLY A 202 0.31 14.35 4.03
CA GLY A 202 0.23 14.74 5.44
C GLY A 202 -0.94 14.10 6.21
N ASP A 203 -1.73 13.25 5.57
CA ASP A 203 -3.03 12.82 6.09
C ASP A 203 -3.27 11.34 5.77
N VAL A 204 -3.01 10.46 6.75
CA VAL A 204 -3.16 9.01 6.58
C VAL A 204 -4.61 8.61 6.30
N LEU A 205 -5.58 9.31 6.89
CA LEU A 205 -7.00 9.05 6.66
C LEU A 205 -7.38 9.37 5.22
N ALA A 206 -6.98 10.55 4.72
CA ALA A 206 -7.13 10.91 3.30
C ALA A 206 -6.39 9.95 2.38
N ARG A 207 -5.17 9.52 2.76
CA ARG A 207 -4.39 8.56 1.95
C ARG A 207 -5.15 7.26 1.77
N MET A 208 -5.60 6.64 2.86
CA MET A 208 -6.36 5.38 2.81
C MET A 208 -7.69 5.56 2.10
N ALA A 209 -8.30 6.74 2.21
CA ALA A 209 -9.57 7.05 1.58
C ALA A 209 -9.49 7.21 0.05
N LEU A 210 -8.38 7.71 -0.49
CA LEU A 210 -8.34 8.24 -1.86
C LEU A 210 -7.33 7.55 -2.78
N VAL A 211 -6.31 6.88 -2.24
CA VAL A 211 -5.33 6.17 -3.08
C VAL A 211 -5.79 4.73 -3.31
N PRO A 212 -5.79 3.83 -2.31
CA PRO A 212 -6.03 2.42 -2.58
C PRO A 212 -7.50 2.11 -2.93
N ARG A 213 -8.45 2.70 -2.21
CA ARG A 213 -9.87 2.42 -2.45
C ARG A 213 -10.50 3.19 -3.61
N THR A 214 -9.90 4.29 -4.07
CA THR A 214 -10.47 5.12 -5.16
C THR A 214 -9.67 5.01 -6.44
N LEU A 215 -8.34 5.18 -6.39
CA LEU A 215 -7.50 5.13 -7.58
C LEU A 215 -7.14 3.69 -7.95
N GLU A 216 -6.66 2.90 -7.01
CA GLU A 216 -6.22 1.51 -7.29
C GLU A 216 -7.43 0.60 -7.57
N ALA A 217 -8.55 0.77 -6.85
CA ALA A 217 -9.81 0.06 -7.13
C ALA A 217 -10.35 0.18 -8.57
N ARG A 218 -9.83 1.10 -9.40
CA ARG A 218 -10.12 1.15 -10.84
C ARG A 218 -9.57 -0.07 -11.58
N GLY A 219 -8.53 -0.72 -11.06
CA GLY A 219 -7.98 -1.98 -11.57
C GLY A 219 -9.02 -3.10 -11.59
N LEU A 220 -9.88 -3.16 -10.55
CA LEU A 220 -11.00 -4.12 -10.46
C LEU A 220 -11.98 -4.01 -11.63
N ASP A 221 -12.19 -2.79 -12.12
CA ASP A 221 -13.14 -2.47 -13.19
C ASP A 221 -12.48 -2.60 -14.57
N ALA A 222 -11.22 -2.18 -14.70
CA ALA A 222 -10.50 -2.10 -15.97
C ALA A 222 -9.91 -3.43 -16.44
N SER A 223 -9.50 -4.31 -15.52
CA SER A 223 -8.82 -5.56 -15.85
C SER A 223 -9.70 -6.58 -16.61
N PRO A 224 -10.96 -6.84 -16.22
CA PRO A 224 -11.80 -7.83 -16.90
C PRO A 224 -11.99 -7.60 -18.43
N PRO A 225 -12.32 -6.39 -18.92
CA PRO A 225 -12.46 -6.17 -20.36
C PRO A 225 -11.12 -6.23 -21.12
N ILE A 226 -10.00 -5.85 -20.50
CA ILE A 226 -8.67 -5.98 -21.12
C ILE A 226 -8.31 -7.46 -21.25
N ARG A 227 -8.49 -8.24 -20.19
CA ARG A 227 -8.29 -9.69 -20.18
C ARG A 227 -9.13 -10.38 -21.27
N ALA A 228 -10.42 -10.08 -21.34
CA ALA A 228 -11.31 -10.67 -22.35
C ALA A 228 -10.84 -10.39 -23.78
N ARG A 229 -10.35 -9.17 -24.05
CA ARG A 229 -9.83 -8.80 -25.37
C ARG A 229 -8.50 -9.47 -25.69
N LEU A 230 -7.59 -9.64 -24.72
CA LEU A 230 -6.36 -10.43 -24.91
C LEU A 230 -6.67 -11.89 -25.24
N GLN A 231 -7.62 -12.48 -24.52
CA GLN A 231 -8.10 -13.84 -24.76
C GLN A 231 -8.68 -14.00 -26.18
N GLN A 232 -9.54 -13.08 -26.61
CA GLN A 232 -10.11 -13.06 -27.96
C GLN A 232 -9.04 -12.89 -29.05
N ALA A 233 -7.96 -12.18 -28.73
CA ALA A 233 -6.85 -11.94 -29.64
C ALA A 233 -5.81 -13.08 -29.66
N GLY A 234 -6.07 -14.18 -28.93
CA GLY A 234 -5.20 -15.37 -28.85
C GLY A 234 -3.99 -15.21 -27.93
N ASP A 235 -3.92 -14.13 -27.14
CA ASP A 235 -2.84 -13.88 -26.19
C ASP A 235 -3.19 -14.40 -24.79
N HIS A 236 -3.27 -15.73 -24.68
CA HIS A 236 -3.65 -16.42 -23.45
C HIS A 236 -2.64 -16.20 -22.31
N ALA A 237 -1.36 -16.06 -22.62
CA ALA A 237 -0.31 -15.82 -21.62
C ALA A 237 -0.49 -14.45 -20.93
N SER A 238 -0.70 -13.38 -21.70
CA SER A 238 -0.95 -12.05 -21.11
C SER A 238 -2.29 -12.00 -20.36
N ALA A 239 -3.32 -12.71 -20.84
CA ALA A 239 -4.59 -12.82 -20.14
C ALA A 239 -4.45 -13.52 -18.78
N ALA A 240 -3.65 -14.58 -18.69
CA ALA A 240 -3.37 -15.29 -17.44
C ALA A 240 -2.61 -14.43 -16.42
N ILE A 241 -1.73 -13.52 -16.86
CA ILE A 241 -1.08 -12.55 -15.96
C ILE A 241 -2.12 -11.62 -15.33
N LEU A 242 -3.10 -11.15 -16.11
CA LEU A 242 -4.18 -10.32 -15.57
C LEU A 242 -5.10 -11.07 -14.58
N ASP A 243 -5.20 -12.40 -14.68
CA ASP A 243 -5.91 -13.21 -13.68
C ASP A 243 -5.18 -13.20 -12.33
N VAL A 244 -3.85 -13.28 -12.33
CA VAL A 244 -3.03 -13.16 -11.10
C VAL A 244 -3.22 -11.77 -10.50
N ILE A 245 -3.06 -10.73 -11.30
CA ILE A 245 -3.16 -9.34 -10.84
C ILE A 245 -4.54 -9.06 -10.25
N LEU A 246 -5.62 -9.40 -10.98
CA LEU A 246 -6.99 -9.15 -10.51
C LEU A 246 -7.30 -9.86 -9.19
N ARG A 247 -6.80 -11.10 -9.00
CA ARG A 247 -6.98 -11.85 -7.75
C ARG A 247 -6.36 -11.10 -6.56
N ASP A 248 -5.14 -10.60 -6.73
CA ASP A 248 -4.39 -9.96 -5.66
C ASP A 248 -4.89 -8.52 -5.41
N GLU A 249 -5.31 -7.81 -6.46
CA GLU A 249 -5.90 -6.45 -6.40
C GLU A 249 -7.14 -6.38 -5.49
N ILE A 250 -8.00 -7.40 -5.49
CA ILE A 250 -9.15 -7.47 -4.57
C ILE A 250 -8.66 -7.38 -3.12
N GLY A 251 -7.56 -8.08 -2.80
CA GLY A 251 -6.92 -8.04 -1.49
C GLY A 251 -6.27 -6.69 -1.17
N HIS A 252 -5.66 -6.03 -2.15
CA HIS A 252 -5.05 -4.70 -1.98
C HIS A 252 -6.08 -3.64 -1.65
N VAL A 253 -7.19 -3.62 -2.38
CA VAL A 253 -8.30 -2.70 -2.14
C VAL A 253 -8.98 -3.00 -0.80
N LEU A 254 -9.10 -4.28 -0.42
CA LEU A 254 -9.58 -4.68 0.91
C LEU A 254 -8.68 -4.16 2.04
N ILE A 255 -7.35 -4.23 1.88
CA ILE A 255 -6.39 -3.64 2.82
C ILE A 255 -6.65 -2.14 2.98
N GLY A 256 -6.82 -1.41 1.87
CA GLY A 256 -7.15 0.01 1.87
C GLY A 256 -8.45 0.32 2.61
N ASN A 257 -9.53 -0.41 2.31
CA ASN A 257 -10.81 -0.25 2.98
C ASN A 257 -10.74 -0.55 4.48
N ARG A 258 -10.01 -1.60 4.90
CA ARG A 258 -9.81 -1.92 6.31
C ARG A 258 -9.12 -0.78 7.06
N TRP A 259 -8.02 -0.25 6.53
CA TRP A 259 -7.27 0.82 7.20
C TRP A 259 -7.99 2.16 7.19
N PHE A 260 -8.76 2.46 6.15
CA PHE A 260 -9.67 3.61 6.14
C PHE A 260 -10.71 3.50 7.26
N ARG A 261 -11.40 2.37 7.38
CA ARG A 261 -12.39 2.15 8.44
C ARG A 261 -11.76 2.17 9.83
N HIS A 262 -10.60 1.55 10.01
CA HIS A 262 -9.85 1.60 11.26
C HIS A 262 -9.59 3.03 11.73
N LEU A 263 -9.16 3.92 10.82
CA LEU A 263 -8.90 5.33 11.14
C LEU A 263 -10.19 6.09 11.43
N CYS A 264 -11.28 5.84 10.69
CA CYS A 264 -12.59 6.40 11.01
C CYS A 264 -13.07 5.98 12.39
N ASP A 265 -12.96 4.70 12.73
CA ASP A 265 -13.38 4.15 14.03
C ASP A 265 -12.57 4.74 15.18
N ALA A 266 -11.25 4.90 15.00
CA ALA A 266 -10.36 5.50 16.00
C ALA A 266 -10.75 6.95 16.35
N ASP A 267 -11.24 7.70 15.37
CA ASP A 267 -11.65 9.10 15.51
C ASP A 267 -13.18 9.27 15.72
N GLY A 268 -13.95 8.18 15.76
CA GLY A 268 -15.41 8.21 15.91
C GLY A 268 -16.15 8.83 14.71
N LEU A 269 -15.61 8.68 13.50
CA LEU A 269 -16.11 9.26 12.26
C LEU A 269 -16.99 8.28 11.48
N ASP A 270 -18.05 8.78 10.85
CA ASP A 270 -18.80 8.02 9.85
C ASP A 270 -17.98 7.86 8.56
N PRO A 271 -17.72 6.64 8.06
CA PRO A 271 -16.86 6.42 6.91
C PRO A 271 -17.44 6.95 5.59
N HIS A 272 -18.77 6.95 5.42
CA HIS A 272 -19.40 7.42 4.19
C HIS A 272 -19.29 8.94 4.05
N HIS A 273 -19.68 9.67 5.09
CA HIS A 273 -19.58 11.13 5.14
C HIS A 273 -18.12 11.57 5.08
N THR A 274 -17.24 10.87 5.78
CA THR A 274 -15.80 11.14 5.76
C THR A 274 -15.21 10.97 4.37
N TYR A 275 -15.57 9.91 3.66
CA TYR A 275 -15.12 9.71 2.28
C TYR A 275 -15.57 10.86 1.36
N LEU A 276 -16.85 11.24 1.40
CA LEU A 276 -17.37 12.32 0.56
C LEU A 276 -16.66 13.66 0.84
N ARG A 277 -16.45 13.98 2.12
CA ARG A 277 -15.71 15.17 2.54
C ARG A 277 -14.27 15.16 2.03
N LEU A 278 -13.56 14.04 2.18
CA LEU A 278 -12.18 13.89 1.73
C LEU A 278 -12.08 13.94 0.20
N ALA A 279 -13.01 13.29 -0.50
CA ALA A 279 -13.08 13.32 -1.95
C ALA A 279 -13.27 14.75 -2.48
N ASP A 280 -14.09 15.56 -1.82
CA ASP A 280 -14.25 16.99 -2.16
C ASP A 280 -12.99 17.81 -1.82
N GLN A 281 -12.54 17.74 -0.56
CA GLN A 281 -11.36 18.46 -0.06
C GLN A 281 -10.12 18.23 -0.92
N TYR A 282 -9.85 16.98 -1.26
CA TYR A 282 -8.72 16.58 -2.09
C TYR A 282 -9.12 16.36 -3.55
N HIS A 283 -10.21 16.97 -4.02
CA HIS A 283 -10.64 17.00 -5.43
C HIS A 283 -10.38 15.67 -6.15
N ALA A 284 -10.89 14.58 -5.56
CA ALA A 284 -10.70 13.24 -6.08
C ALA A 284 -11.38 13.13 -7.45
N PRO A 285 -10.78 12.38 -8.39
CA PRO A 285 -11.38 12.19 -9.69
C PRO A 285 -12.72 11.47 -9.55
N LYS A 286 -13.71 11.91 -10.33
CA LYS A 286 -15.00 11.21 -10.39
C LYS A 286 -14.80 9.81 -10.95
N LEU A 287 -15.27 8.82 -10.21
CA LEU A 287 -15.30 7.43 -10.66
C LEU A 287 -16.25 7.28 -11.85
N ARG A 288 -15.88 6.42 -12.79
CA ARG A 288 -16.65 6.14 -14.00
C ARG A 288 -16.74 4.64 -14.19
N GLY A 289 -17.95 4.16 -14.45
CA GLY A 289 -18.21 2.77 -14.75
C GLY A 289 -17.81 2.37 -16.17
N PRO A 290 -18.14 1.13 -16.57
CA PRO A 290 -18.89 0.16 -15.78
C PRO A 290 -18.08 -0.36 -14.57
N PHE A 291 -18.73 -0.52 -13.42
CA PHE A 291 -18.09 -1.02 -12.20
C PHE A 291 -18.18 -2.55 -12.07
N ASN A 292 -17.14 -3.16 -11.53
CA ASN A 292 -17.14 -4.56 -11.13
C ASN A 292 -17.66 -4.68 -9.68
N PHE A 293 -18.99 -4.72 -9.53
CA PHE A 293 -19.64 -4.74 -8.22
C PHE A 293 -19.32 -5.99 -7.40
N GLU A 294 -19.07 -7.14 -8.04
CA GLU A 294 -18.67 -8.36 -7.33
C GLU A 294 -17.29 -8.19 -6.71
N ALA A 295 -16.28 -7.82 -7.50
CA ALA A 295 -14.93 -7.60 -6.99
C ALA A 295 -14.87 -6.46 -5.95
N ARG A 296 -15.66 -5.39 -6.13
CA ARG A 296 -15.75 -4.31 -5.12
C ARG A 296 -16.37 -4.80 -3.82
N ARG A 297 -17.41 -5.64 -3.86
CA ARG A 297 -17.98 -6.24 -2.65
C ARG A 297 -16.95 -7.11 -1.95
N ASP A 298 -16.23 -7.95 -2.68
CA ASP A 298 -15.17 -8.81 -2.13
C ASP A 298 -14.00 -7.98 -1.56
N ALA A 299 -13.74 -6.82 -2.16
CA ALA A 299 -12.80 -5.83 -1.64
C ALA A 299 -13.33 -5.03 -0.43
N GLY A 300 -14.50 -5.39 0.10
CA GLY A 300 -15.05 -4.83 1.33
C GLY A 300 -15.81 -3.52 1.16
N PHE A 301 -16.32 -3.19 -0.04
CA PHE A 301 -17.32 -2.13 -0.17
C PHE A 301 -18.68 -2.62 0.33
N ASP A 302 -19.39 -1.80 1.10
CA ASP A 302 -20.72 -2.16 1.59
C ASP A 302 -21.84 -1.81 0.60
N ASP A 303 -23.05 -2.28 0.87
CA ASP A 303 -24.20 -2.11 -0.03
C ASP A 303 -24.57 -0.64 -0.26
N ALA A 304 -24.35 0.25 0.73
CA ALA A 304 -24.63 1.67 0.58
C ALA A 304 -23.63 2.34 -0.39
N GLU A 305 -22.35 1.99 -0.28
CA GLU A 305 -21.30 2.44 -1.20
C GLU A 305 -21.54 1.93 -2.62
N LEU A 306 -21.89 0.65 -2.77
CA LEU A 306 -22.19 0.06 -4.07
C LEU A 306 -23.43 0.69 -4.72
N ALA A 307 -24.48 0.97 -3.94
CA ALA A 307 -25.67 1.67 -4.41
C ALA A 307 -25.39 3.11 -4.86
N ALA A 308 -24.50 3.82 -4.15
CA ALA A 308 -24.05 5.16 -4.54
C ALA A 308 -23.29 5.13 -5.89
N LEU A 309 -22.39 4.15 -6.08
CA LEU A 309 -21.69 3.95 -7.35
C LEU A 309 -22.65 3.64 -8.50
N ALA A 310 -23.63 2.76 -8.28
CA ALA A 310 -24.64 2.43 -9.28
C ALA A 310 -25.49 3.65 -9.69
N SER A 311 -25.87 4.48 -8.71
CA SER A 311 -26.62 5.71 -8.96
C SER A 311 -25.80 6.71 -9.78
N GLN A 312 -24.51 6.87 -9.46
CA GLN A 312 -23.59 7.73 -10.20
C GLN A 312 -23.39 7.24 -11.64
N ASP A 313 -23.24 5.93 -11.87
CA ASP A 313 -23.08 5.36 -13.22
C ASP A 313 -24.33 5.61 -14.08
N ALA A 314 -25.53 5.41 -13.50
CA ALA A 314 -26.80 5.66 -14.18
C ALA A 314 -26.99 7.14 -14.57
N GLN A 315 -26.63 8.07 -13.66
CA GLN A 315 -26.70 9.51 -13.94
C GLN A 315 -25.75 9.92 -15.07
N GLN A 316 -24.54 9.37 -15.09
CA GLN A 316 -23.55 9.65 -16.14
C GLN A 316 -23.99 9.09 -17.49
N ALA A 317 -24.59 7.90 -17.52
CA ALA A 317 -25.13 7.33 -18.74
C ALA A 317 -26.25 8.20 -19.33
N MET A 318 -27.15 8.72 -18.48
CA MET A 318 -28.25 9.59 -18.91
C MET A 318 -27.75 10.96 -19.43
N GLN A 319 -26.77 11.56 -18.75
CA GLN A 319 -26.13 12.80 -19.23
C GLN A 319 -25.44 12.58 -20.60
N ALA A 320 -24.76 11.45 -20.79
CA ALA A 320 -24.12 11.14 -22.07
C ALA A 320 -25.12 10.89 -23.21
N THR A 321 -26.32 10.40 -22.92
CA THR A 321 -27.39 10.27 -23.93
C THR A 321 -27.98 11.62 -24.29
N ASP A 322 -28.23 12.49 -23.32
CA ASP A 322 -28.78 13.83 -23.53
C ASP A 322 -27.81 14.73 -24.32
N ASP A 323 -26.52 14.66 -24.01
CA ASP A 323 -25.46 15.37 -24.74
C ASP A 323 -25.31 14.91 -26.20
N ARG A 324 -25.68 13.66 -26.51
CA ARG A 324 -25.69 13.15 -27.88
C ARG A 324 -26.95 13.58 -28.63
N ALA A 325 -28.10 13.57 -27.96
CA ALA A 325 -29.37 13.99 -28.53
C ALA A 325 -29.41 15.50 -28.82
N SER A 326 -28.75 16.32 -28.01
CA SER A 326 -28.65 17.78 -28.17
C SER A 326 -27.61 18.24 -29.22
N ARG A 327 -26.77 17.32 -29.73
CA ARG A 327 -25.79 17.58 -30.79
C ARG A 327 -26.24 17.09 -32.18
N GLN A 328 -27.44 16.51 -32.28
CA GLN A 328 -28.10 16.12 -33.53
C GLN A 328 -29.16 17.17 -33.89
#